data_AF-A0A9P9FY03-F1
#
_entry.id   AF-A0A9P9FY03-F1
#
_cell.length_a   1.000
_cell.length_b   1.000
_cell.length_c   1.000
_cell.angle_alpha   90.00
_cell.angle_beta   90.00
_cell.angle_gamma   90.00
#
_symmetry.space_group_name_H-M   'P 1'
#
loop_
_entity.id
_entity.type
_entity.pdbx_description
1 polymer ?
#
loop_
_entity_poly.entity_id
_entity_poly.type
_entity_poly.pdbx_seq_one_letter_code
_entity_poly.pdbx_strand_id
1 'polypeptide(L)' 'MSSELSVRTEFHTHHASPRRLVQELRDLLGPGAQFTVDMRHNIYEIETAEQFNVVNDFV' A
#
# COMPACT_ATOMS: atom_id res chain seq x y z
N MET A 1 -21.32 15.61 -5.73
CA MET A 1 -20.20 14.95 -6.43
C MET A 1 -19.64 13.94 -5.45
N SER A 2 -19.91 12.66 -5.69
CA SER A 2 -19.52 11.57 -4.81
C SER A 2 -18.01 11.37 -4.98
N SER A 3 -17.24 11.62 -3.92
CA SER A 3 -15.80 11.41 -3.91
C SER A 3 -15.49 9.99 -4.38
N GLU A 4 -14.60 9.86 -5.37
CA GLU A 4 -14.00 8.57 -5.76
C GLU A 4 -13.58 7.82 -4.49
N LEU A 5 -14.02 6.57 -4.37
CA LEU A 5 -13.77 5.71 -3.23
C LEU A 5 -12.28 5.38 -3.18
N SER A 6 -11.47 6.25 -2.58
CA SER A 6 -10.08 5.95 -2.23
C SER A 6 -10.06 5.04 -1.01
N VAL A 7 -9.46 3.87 -1.16
CA VAL A 7 -9.24 2.94 -0.06
C VAL A 7 -7.93 3.34 0.61
N ARG A 8 -7.99 3.72 1.89
CA ARG A 8 -6.83 4.06 2.71
C ARG A 8 -6.45 2.86 3.59
N THR A 9 -5.22 2.38 3.45
CA THR A 9 -4.68 1.27 4.23
C THR A 9 -3.42 1.70 4.97
N GLU A 10 -3.31 1.37 6.26
CA GLU A 10 -2.18 1.76 7.11
C GLU A 10 -1.34 0.55 7.51
N PHE A 11 -0.03 0.61 7.27
CA PHE A 11 0.93 -0.45 7.58
C PHE A 11 1.98 0.00 8.59
N HIS A 12 2.05 -0.68 9.72
CA HIS A 12 3.08 -0.47 10.73
C HIS A 12 4.26 -1.40 10.47
N THR A 13 5.48 -0.87 10.32
CA THR A 13 6.67 -1.69 10.08
C THR A 13 7.91 -1.10 10.74
N HIS A 14 8.72 -1.98 11.33
CA HIS A 14 9.98 -1.60 11.96
C HIS A 14 11.14 -1.52 10.97
N HIS A 15 11.08 -2.22 9.82
CA HIS A 15 12.25 -2.45 8.95
C HIS A 15 11.96 -2.56 7.45
N ALA A 16 10.72 -2.35 6.97
CA ALA A 16 10.47 -2.41 5.54
C ALA A 16 11.06 -1.16 4.85
N SER A 17 11.99 -1.38 3.92
CA SER A 17 12.49 -0.30 3.07
C SER A 17 11.40 0.15 2.10
N PRO A 18 11.24 1.46 1.83
CA PRO A 18 10.18 1.97 0.95
C PRO A 18 10.18 1.32 -0.44
N ARG A 19 11.36 0.98 -0.95
CA ARG A 19 11.52 0.32 -2.26
C ARG A 19 10.87 -1.07 -2.29
N ARG A 20 11.03 -1.86 -1.23
CA ARG A 20 10.48 -3.21 -1.14
C ARG A 20 8.95 -3.16 -1.07
N LEU A 21 8.40 -2.26 -0.25
CA LEU A 21 6.96 -2.05 -0.15
C LEU A 21 6.34 -1.67 -1.50
N VAL A 22 6.93 -0.72 -2.22
CA VAL A 22 6.41 -0.30 -3.54
C VAL A 22 6.41 -1.44 -4.54
N GLN A 23 7.41 -2.33 -4.47
CA GLN A 23 7.49 -3.48 -5.37
C GLN A 23 6.43 -4.53 -5.03
N GLU A 24 6.26 -4.87 -3.75
CA GLU A 24 5.20 -5.79 -3.31
C GLU A 24 3.79 -5.23 -3.65
N LEU A 25 3.57 -3.92 -3.55
CA LEU A 25 2.31 -3.29 -3.97
C LEU A 25 2.06 -3.39 -5.48
N ARG A 26 3.10 -3.24 -6.31
CA ARG A 26 2.97 -3.44 -7.77
C ARG A 26 2.66 -4.89 -8.13
N ASP A 27 3.24 -5.83 -7.39
CA ASP A 27 2.99 -7.26 -7.60
C ASP A 27 1.57 -7.65 -7.17
N LEU A 28 1.05 -7.06 -6.07
CA LEU A 28 -0.29 -7.31 -5.56
C LEU A 28 -1.41 -6.62 -6.35
N LEU A 29 -1.23 -5.34 -6.68
CA LEU A 29 -2.23 -4.52 -7.37
C LEU A 29 -2.13 -4.65 -8.90
N GLY A 30 -1.01 -5.17 -9.40
CA GLY A 30 -0.71 -5.28 -10.82
C GLY A 30 -0.02 -4.05 -11.42
N PRO A 31 0.57 -4.21 -12.62
CA PRO A 31 1.46 -3.21 -13.24
C PRO A 31 0.76 -1.91 -13.68
N GLY A 32 -0.58 -1.92 -13.80
CA GLY A 32 -1.39 -0.76 -14.17
C GLY A 32 -1.98 0.01 -12.99
N ALA A 33 -1.77 -0.47 -11.76
CA ALA A 33 -2.38 0.11 -10.58
C ALA A 33 -1.82 1.49 -10.27
N GLN A 34 -2.72 2.41 -9.96
CA GLN A 34 -2.39 3.73 -9.42
C GLN A 34 -2.54 3.69 -7.91
N PHE A 35 -1.46 4.01 -7.22
CA PHE A 35 -1.44 4.11 -5.76
C PHE A 35 -0.42 5.16 -5.32
N THR A 36 -0.69 5.79 -4.18
CA THR A 36 0.24 6.68 -3.49
C THR A 36 0.69 6.02 -2.20
N VAL A 37 1.94 6.25 -1.82
CA VAL A 37 2.53 5.75 -0.57
C VAL A 37 3.16 6.91 0.15
N ASP A 38 2.62 7.26 1.31
CA ASP A 38 3.19 8.25 2.22
C ASP A 38 3.78 7.56 3.45
N MET A 39 5.00 7.93 3.82
CA MET A 39 5.66 7.42 5.02
C MET A 39 5.63 8.47 6.12
N ARG A 40 5.02 8.13 7.26
CA ARG A 40 4.98 8.97 8.46
C ARG A 40 5.56 8.20 9.63
N HIS A 41 6.76 8.58 10.05
CA HIS A 41 7.57 7.84 11.03
C HIS A 41 7.83 6.39 10.57
N ASN A 42 7.09 5.44 11.12
CA ASN A 42 7.20 3.99 10.87
C ASN A 42 5.88 3.43 10.31
N ILE A 43 5.00 4.31 9.82
CA ILE A 43 3.70 3.98 9.26
C ILE A 43 3.72 4.33 7.78
N TYR A 44 3.32 3.38 6.95
CA TYR A 44 3.03 3.63 5.54
C TYR A 44 1.53 3.78 5.37
N GLU A 45 1.10 4.96 4.91
CA GLU A 45 -0.26 5.23 4.46
C GLU A 45 -0.29 4.96 2.96
N ILE A 46 -1.18 4.07 2.53
CA ILE A 46 -1.34 3.69 1.13
C ILE A 46 -2.75 4.04 0.70
N GLU A 47 -2.86 4.89 -0.33
CA GLU A 47 -4.12 5.18 -0.98
C GLU A 47 -4.14 4.57 -2.38
N THR A 48 -5.24 3.92 -2.71
CA THR A 48 -5.41 3.29 -4.02
C THR A 48 -6.88 3.22 -4.38
N ALA A 49 -7.16 3.08 -5.67
CA ALA A 49 -8.50 2.88 -6.20
C ALA A 49 -9.02 1.45 -5.98
N GLU A 50 -8.14 0.50 -5.66
CA GLU A 50 -8.47 -0.92 -5.56
C GLU A 50 -8.27 -1.43 -4.13
N GLN A 51 -9.20 -2.25 -3.64
CA GLN A 51 -8.98 -2.95 -2.37
C GLN A 51 -7.93 -4.04 -2.58
N PHE A 52 -6.90 -4.06 -1.74
CA PHE A 52 -5.89 -5.11 -1.71
C PHE A 52 -5.69 -5.61 -0.28
N ASN A 53 -5.16 -6.81 -0.16
CA ASN A 53 -4.89 -7.43 1.11
C ASN A 53 -3.43 -7.88 1.13
N VAL A 54 -2.66 -7.35 2.07
CA VAL A 54 -1.29 -7.83 2.30
C VAL A 54 -1.42 -8.97 3.28
N VAL A 55 -1.50 -10.20 2.76
CA VAL A 55 -1.47 -11.38 3.60
C VAL A 55 -0.05 -11.47 4.16
N ASN A 56 0.08 -11.33 5.48
CA ASN A 56 1.33 -11.62 6.19
C ASN A 56 1.58 -13.14 6.08
N ASP A 57 2.11 -13.60 4.95
CA ASP A 57 2.73 -14.92 4.86
C ASP A 57 4.08 -14.83 5.61
N PHE A 58 4.01 -14.80 6.94
CA PHE A 58 5.13 -15.22 7.78
C PHE A 58 5.23 -16.75 7.66
N VAL A 59 5.97 -17.21 6.64
CA VAL A 59 6.61 -18.53 6.62
C VAL A 59 8.04 -18.38 7.13
#